data_AF-A0A2J6MXK8-F1
#
_entry.id   AF-A0A2J6MXK8-F1
#
_cell.length_a   1.000
_cell.length_b   1.000
_cell.length_c   1.000
_cell.angle_alpha   90.00
_cell.angle_beta   90.00
_cell.angle_gamma   90.00
#
_symmetry.space_group_name_H-M   'P 1'
#
loop_
_entity.id
_entity.type
_entity.pdbx_description
1 polymer ?
#
loop_
_entity_poly.entity_id
_entity_poly.type
_entity_poly.pdbx_seq_one_letter_code
_entity_poly.pdbx_strand_id
1 'polypeptide(L)'
;MSARETSQVPVPVLEQRALDEYRRQCGKVAIVHRLCIESASGQTYPWLSQPARVRVCETPRTKILQWVCKDMLSSVWNVELVEHHPDIPRGARLSMHGTSYTAKGKVFRGDLVATAAPARKARSTATGHAWLRGAYMAIAPLFRTHQNAY
;
A
#
# COMPACT_ATOMS: atom_id res chain seq x y z
N MET A 1 22.23 -36.26 28.61
CA MET A 1 21.14 -35.69 27.79
C MET A 1 21.18 -34.17 27.96
N SER A 2 21.66 -33.44 26.96
CA SER A 2 21.85 -31.98 27.06
C SER A 2 20.52 -31.28 26.77
N ALA A 3 19.96 -30.61 27.79
CA ALA A 3 18.80 -29.76 27.63
C ALA A 3 19.17 -28.63 26.66
N ARG A 4 18.62 -28.64 25.45
CA ARG A 4 18.68 -27.48 24.56
C ARG A 4 17.85 -26.38 25.20
N GLU A 5 18.51 -25.56 25.99
CA GLU A 5 17.98 -24.32 26.51
C GLU A 5 17.50 -23.50 25.31
N THR A 6 16.18 -23.52 25.08
CA THR A 6 15.59 -22.87 23.93
C THR A 6 15.52 -21.39 24.30
N SER A 7 16.62 -20.67 24.05
CA SER A 7 16.73 -19.26 24.38
C SER A 7 15.55 -18.50 23.75
N GLN A 8 14.74 -17.87 24.59
CA GLN A 8 13.59 -17.09 24.12
C GLN A 8 14.09 -15.81 23.49
N VAL A 9 13.49 -15.43 22.36
CA VAL A 9 13.70 -14.12 21.75
C VAL A 9 13.15 -13.04 22.71
N PRO A 10 13.97 -12.07 23.15
CA PRO A 10 13.50 -11.04 24.07
C PRO A 10 12.36 -10.21 23.48
N VAL A 11 11.39 -9.85 24.33
CA VAL A 11 10.24 -9.00 23.96
C VAL A 11 10.64 -7.74 23.18
N PRO A 12 11.64 -6.95 23.61
CA PRO A 12 12.05 -5.75 22.86
C PRO A 12 12.51 -6.04 21.43
N VAL A 13 13.08 -7.21 21.17
CA VAL A 13 13.52 -7.63 19.83
C VAL A 13 12.31 -7.93 18.94
N LEU A 14 11.28 -8.58 19.50
CA LEU A 14 10.04 -8.88 18.77
C LEU A 14 9.30 -7.58 18.41
N GLU A 15 9.18 -6.66 19.36
CA GLU A 15 8.54 -5.36 19.13
C GLU A 15 9.27 -4.54 18.06
N GLN A 16 10.60 -4.49 18.14
CA GLN A 16 11.41 -3.77 17.16
C GLN A 16 11.23 -4.35 15.75
N ARG A 17 11.21 -5.69 15.61
CA ARG A 17 10.97 -6.35 14.31
C ARG A 17 9.61 -5.97 13.72
N ALA A 18 8.55 -6.00 14.52
CA ALA A 18 7.21 -5.63 14.10
C ALA A 18 7.13 -4.16 13.65
N LEU A 19 7.75 -3.25 14.42
CA LEU A 19 7.79 -1.82 14.10
C LEU A 19 8.59 -1.54 12.83
N ASP A 20 9.75 -2.17 12.66
CA ASP A 20 10.59 -1.94 11.48
C ASP A 20 9.95 -2.46 10.20
N GLU A 21 9.25 -3.59 10.29
CA GLU A 21 8.44 -4.07 9.18
C GLU A 21 7.32 -3.10 8.83
N TYR A 22 6.56 -2.65 9.83
CA TYR A 22 5.50 -1.67 9.61
C TYR A 22 6.06 -0.39 8.97
N ARG A 23 7.16 0.17 9.48
CA ARG A 23 7.82 1.36 8.92
C ARG A 23 8.21 1.17 7.45
N ARG A 24 8.70 -0.03 7.09
CA ARG A 24 9.05 -0.36 5.70
C ARG A 24 7.82 -0.44 4.78
N GLN A 25 6.63 -0.71 5.30
CA GLN A 25 5.41 -0.87 4.50
C GLN A 25 4.48 0.34 4.55
N CYS A 26 4.55 1.15 5.61
CA CYS A 26 3.70 2.34 5.78
C CYS A 26 3.82 3.27 4.56
N GLY A 27 2.67 3.72 4.05
CA GLY A 27 2.53 4.55 2.85
C GLY A 27 2.62 3.78 1.52
N LYS A 28 3.03 2.51 1.52
CA LYS A 28 3.12 1.70 0.30
C LYS A 28 1.78 1.06 -0.04
N VAL A 29 1.63 0.73 -1.32
CA VAL A 29 0.49 -0.05 -1.82
C VAL A 29 0.82 -1.54 -1.70
N ALA A 30 -0.02 -2.25 -0.96
CA ALA A 30 -0.01 -3.68 -0.74
C ALA A 30 -1.09 -4.36 -1.60
N ILE A 31 -0.81 -5.59 -2.01
CA ILE A 31 -1.78 -6.51 -2.61
C ILE A 31 -2.16 -7.54 -1.54
N VAL A 32 -3.46 -7.74 -1.32
CA VAL A 32 -4.00 -8.63 -0.29
C VAL A 32 -5.18 -9.44 -0.83
N HIS A 33 -5.33 -10.67 -0.33
CA HIS A 33 -6.49 -11.52 -0.62
C HIS A 33 -7.46 -11.61 0.57
N ARG A 34 -7.07 -11.07 1.72
CA ARG A 34 -7.83 -11.14 2.95
C ARG A 34 -7.69 -9.82 3.69
N LEU A 35 -8.82 -9.32 4.20
CA LEU A 35 -8.88 -8.06 4.94
C LEU A 35 -9.87 -8.16 6.07
N CYS A 36 -9.52 -7.56 7.18
CA CYS A 36 -10.47 -7.35 8.25
C CYS A 36 -11.31 -6.11 7.92
N ILE A 37 -12.62 -6.31 7.82
CA ILE A 37 -13.59 -5.30 7.42
C ILE A 37 -14.49 -5.00 8.62
N GLU A 38 -14.39 -3.79 9.14
CA GLU A 38 -15.23 -3.28 10.22
C GLU A 38 -16.30 -2.35 9.61
N SER A 39 -17.56 -2.72 9.80
CA SER A 39 -18.73 -2.01 9.28
C SER A 39 -19.81 -1.92 10.35
N ALA A 40 -20.94 -1.27 10.04
CA ALA A 40 -22.06 -1.15 10.97
C ALA A 40 -22.65 -2.51 11.43
N SER A 41 -22.53 -3.56 10.62
CA SER A 41 -22.98 -4.92 10.97
C SER A 41 -21.96 -5.72 11.78
N GLY A 42 -20.79 -5.14 12.06
CA GLY A 42 -19.72 -5.77 12.82
C GLY A 42 -18.42 -5.97 12.03
N GLN A 43 -17.57 -6.83 12.57
CA GLN A 43 -16.24 -7.13 12.04
C GLN A 43 -16.23 -8.48 11.36
N THR A 44 -15.77 -8.53 10.12
CA THR A 44 -15.56 -9.77 9.37
C THR A 44 -14.12 -9.86 8.88
N TYR A 45 -13.67 -11.07 8.55
CA TYR A 45 -12.32 -11.30 8.02
C TYR A 45 -12.33 -12.28 6.84
N PRO A 46 -13.01 -11.90 5.73
CA PRO A 46 -13.25 -12.78 4.59
C PRO A 46 -12.03 -12.88 3.66
N TRP A 47 -11.99 -13.98 2.90
CA TRP A 47 -11.26 -14.03 1.65
C TRP A 47 -12.02 -13.25 0.60
N LEU A 48 -11.32 -12.40 -0.14
CA LEU A 48 -11.87 -11.58 -1.21
C LEU A 48 -11.96 -12.41 -2.51
N SER A 49 -12.99 -12.17 -3.30
CA SER A 49 -13.19 -12.79 -4.61
C SER A 49 -12.06 -12.47 -5.61
N GLN A 50 -11.42 -11.31 -5.43
CA GLN A 50 -10.23 -10.89 -6.17
C GLN A 50 -9.26 -10.16 -5.22
N PRO A 51 -7.95 -10.13 -5.54
CA PRO A 51 -7.02 -9.37 -4.72
C PRO A 51 -7.36 -7.87 -4.70
N ALA A 52 -7.31 -7.28 -3.50
CA ALA A 52 -7.46 -5.83 -3.32
C ALA A 52 -6.10 -5.14 -3.29
N ARG A 53 -6.06 -3.93 -3.85
CA ARG A 53 -4.94 -2.99 -3.71
C ARG A 53 -5.25 -2.02 -2.59
N VAL A 54 -4.47 -2.10 -1.52
CA VAL A 54 -4.65 -1.26 -0.34
C VAL A 54 -3.39 -0.46 -0.04
N ARG A 55 -3.52 0.77 0.44
CA ARG A 55 -2.40 1.54 0.98
C ARG A 55 -2.30 1.26 2.47
N VAL A 56 -1.09 0.97 2.96
CA VAL A 56 -0.84 0.86 4.41
C VAL A 56 -0.83 2.26 5.00
N CYS A 57 -1.72 2.50 5.96
CA CYS A 57 -1.92 3.81 6.57
C CYS A 57 -1.28 3.91 7.95
N GLU A 58 -1.32 5.12 8.51
CA GLU A 58 -0.90 5.33 9.89
C GLU A 58 -1.70 4.43 10.83
N THR A 59 -0.96 3.68 11.65
CA THR A 59 -1.49 2.65 12.52
C THR A 59 -1.00 2.94 13.94
N PRO A 60 -1.90 3.02 14.95
CA PRO A 60 -1.49 3.19 16.32
C PRO A 60 -0.51 2.10 16.76
N ARG A 61 0.50 2.48 17.53
CA ARG A 61 1.52 1.56 18.06
C ARG A 61 0.90 0.36 18.78
N THR A 62 -0.21 0.56 19.48
CA THR A 62 -0.94 -0.50 20.20
C THR A 62 -1.49 -1.60 19.29
N LYS A 63 -1.85 -1.29 18.04
CA LYS A 63 -2.26 -2.30 17.04
C LYS A 63 -1.05 -2.99 16.40
N ILE A 64 0.04 -2.25 16.19
CA ILE A 64 1.29 -2.83 15.64
C ILE A 64 1.89 -3.82 16.65
N LEU A 65 1.83 -3.50 17.95
CA LEU A 65 2.35 -4.32 19.05
C LEU A 65 1.23 -5.08 19.76
N GLN A 66 0.28 -5.62 19.01
CA GLN A 66 -0.81 -6.39 19.60
C GLN A 66 -0.32 -7.78 20.01
N TRP A 67 -0.37 -8.04 21.32
CA TRP A 67 -0.09 -9.36 21.89
C TRP A 67 -1.38 -10.16 21.99
N VAL A 68 -1.40 -11.34 21.35
CA VAL A 68 -2.56 -12.25 21.40
C VAL A 68 -2.42 -13.30 22.49
N CYS A 69 -1.19 -13.54 22.95
CA CYS A 69 -0.86 -14.29 24.15
C CYS A 69 0.53 -13.88 24.65
N LYS A 70 0.98 -14.44 25.78
CA LYS A 70 2.24 -14.08 26.44
C LYS A 70 3.51 -14.23 25.57
N ASP A 71 3.43 -15.03 24.51
CA ASP A 71 4.57 -15.41 23.68
C ASP A 71 4.37 -15.12 22.20
N MET A 72 3.28 -14.44 21.80
CA MET A 72 2.98 -14.13 20.40
C MET A 72 2.48 -12.69 20.20
N LEU A 73 3.26 -11.95 19.42
CA LEU A 73 2.90 -10.64 18.90
C LEU A 73 2.32 -10.82 17.49
N SER A 74 1.09 -10.36 17.27
CA SER A 74 0.41 -10.37 15.98
C SER A 74 0.11 -8.94 15.55
N SER A 75 0.89 -8.44 14.60
CA SER A 75 0.75 -7.05 14.16
C SER A 75 -0.53 -6.85 13.37
N VAL A 76 -1.26 -5.76 13.62
CA VAL A 76 -2.40 -5.33 12.80
C VAL A 76 -2.13 -3.94 12.25
N TRP A 77 -2.34 -3.75 10.94
CA TRP A 77 -2.10 -2.48 10.24
C TRP A 77 -3.42 -1.94 9.68
N ASN A 78 -3.67 -0.65 9.86
CA ASN A 78 -4.76 0.06 9.20
C ASN A 78 -4.43 0.20 7.71
N VAL A 79 -5.44 0.03 6.86
CA VAL A 79 -5.27 0.16 5.41
C VAL A 79 -6.45 0.90 4.78
N GLU A 80 -6.25 1.43 3.59
CA GLU A 80 -7.29 2.05 2.77
C GLU A 80 -7.27 1.50 1.36
N LEU A 81 -8.45 1.36 0.75
CA LEU A 81 -8.54 0.95 -0.64
C LEU A 81 -7.94 2.00 -1.57
N VAL A 82 -7.10 1.54 -2.51
CA VAL A 82 -6.58 2.39 -3.60
C VAL A 82 -7.61 2.53 -4.71
N GLU A 83 -8.43 1.50 -4.91
CA GLU A 83 -9.48 1.43 -5.91
C GLU A 83 -10.71 0.74 -5.33
N HIS A 84 -11.89 0.98 -5.91
CA HIS A 84 -13.13 0.35 -5.45
C HIS A 84 -13.05 -1.18 -5.57
N HIS A 85 -13.54 -1.88 -4.55
CA HIS A 85 -13.59 -3.34 -4.52
C HIS A 85 -15.03 -3.81 -4.27
N PRO A 86 -15.57 -4.76 -5.05
CA PRO A 86 -16.98 -5.16 -4.97
C PRO A 86 -17.36 -5.78 -3.61
N ASP A 87 -16.46 -6.56 -3.01
CA ASP A 87 -16.74 -7.24 -1.73
C ASP A 87 -16.62 -6.34 -0.50
N ILE A 88 -16.16 -5.09 -0.66
CA ILE A 88 -15.85 -4.21 0.45
C ILE A 88 -16.85 -3.06 0.49
N PRO A 89 -17.70 -2.97 1.52
CA PRO A 89 -18.66 -1.89 1.66
C PRO A 89 -17.96 -0.52 1.67
N ARG A 90 -18.59 0.46 1.03
CA ARG A 90 -18.09 1.85 1.05
C ARG A 90 -18.10 2.39 2.49
N GLY A 91 -17.02 3.06 2.86
CA GLY A 91 -16.86 3.64 4.20
C GLY A 91 -16.50 2.65 5.31
N ALA A 92 -16.30 1.36 4.99
CA ALA A 92 -15.79 0.40 5.96
C ALA A 92 -14.37 0.76 6.43
N ARG A 93 -14.07 0.50 7.70
CA ARG A 93 -12.70 0.62 8.23
C ARG A 93 -11.99 -0.69 7.95
N LEU A 94 -10.78 -0.60 7.41
CA LEU A 94 -10.04 -1.77 6.95
C LEU A 94 -8.74 -1.93 7.74
N SER A 95 -8.44 -3.17 8.08
CA SER A 95 -7.13 -3.54 8.60
C SER A 95 -6.67 -4.87 8.04
N MET A 96 -5.37 -5.12 8.08
CA MET A 96 -4.78 -6.40 7.69
C MET A 96 -3.78 -6.86 8.75
N HIS A 97 -3.55 -8.16 8.81
CA HIS A 97 -2.51 -8.71 9.67
C HIS A 97 -1.15 -8.54 9.01
N GLY A 98 -0.21 -7.97 9.75
CA GLY A 98 1.22 -8.02 9.45
C GLY A 98 1.84 -9.35 9.90
N THR A 99 3.16 -9.45 9.82
CA THR A 99 3.86 -10.64 10.32
C THR A 99 3.68 -10.77 11.82
N SER A 100 3.46 -12.01 12.27
CA SER A 100 3.42 -12.38 13.68
C SER A 100 4.74 -13.02 14.10
N TYR A 101 5.17 -12.71 15.32
CA TYR A 101 6.44 -13.14 15.88
C TYR A 101 6.23 -13.82 17.22
N THR A 102 6.95 -14.92 17.48
CA THR A 102 6.87 -15.62 18.75
C THR A 102 8.18 -15.55 19.54
N ALA A 103 8.09 -15.65 20.87
CA ALA A 103 9.26 -15.76 21.75
C ALA A 103 10.11 -17.01 21.45
N LYS A 104 9.54 -18.03 20.80
CA LYS A 104 10.27 -19.23 20.33
C LYS A 104 10.98 -19.01 18.98
N GLY A 105 10.95 -17.79 18.44
CA GLY A 105 11.58 -17.45 17.16
C GLY A 105 10.79 -17.86 15.93
N LYS A 106 9.58 -18.45 16.07
CA LYS A 106 8.70 -18.71 14.93
C LYS A 106 8.13 -17.40 14.38
N VAL A 107 7.99 -17.36 13.06
CA VAL A 107 7.50 -16.22 12.29
C VAL A 107 6.35 -16.70 11.41
N PHE A 108 5.21 -16.02 11.46
CA PHE A 108 4.04 -16.31 10.64
C PHE A 108 3.75 -15.12 9.74
N ARG A 109 3.72 -15.35 8.42
CA ARG A 109 3.40 -14.29 7.46
C ARG A 109 1.95 -13.85 7.63
N GLY A 110 1.73 -12.55 7.57
CA GLY A 110 0.39 -11.95 7.55
C GLY A 110 -0.25 -11.97 6.17
N ASP A 111 -1.15 -11.02 5.93
CA ASP A 111 -1.98 -10.92 4.72
C ASP A 111 -1.27 -10.29 3.51
N LEU A 112 -0.12 -9.66 3.75
CA LEU A 112 0.66 -9.00 2.70
C LEU A 112 1.20 -10.03 1.70
N VAL A 113 0.68 -10.01 0.47
CA VAL A 113 1.14 -10.88 -0.62
C VAL A 113 2.33 -10.26 -1.32
N ALA A 114 2.19 -8.99 -1.72
CA ALA A 114 3.20 -8.24 -2.44
C ALA A 114 3.05 -6.74 -2.16
N THR A 115 4.14 -6.02 -2.31
CA THR A 115 4.14 -4.55 -2.31
C THR A 115 4.28 -4.08 -3.75
N ALA A 116 3.32 -3.31 -4.25
CA ALA A 116 3.42 -2.75 -5.59
C ALA A 116 4.58 -1.74 -5.64
N ALA A 117 5.37 -1.80 -6.71
CA ALA A 117 6.41 -0.80 -6.95
C ALA A 117 5.76 0.60 -7.00
N PRO A 118 6.40 1.64 -6.45
CA PRO A 118 5.94 3.00 -6.67
C PRO A 118 5.85 3.22 -8.18
N ALA A 119 4.75 3.83 -8.64
CA ALA A 119 4.59 4.15 -10.05
C ALA A 119 5.85 4.89 -10.51
N ARG A 120 6.63 4.27 -11.41
CA ARG A 120 7.72 4.97 -12.08
C ARG A 120 7.09 6.22 -12.67
N LYS A 121 7.53 7.42 -12.24
CA LYS A 121 7.25 8.65 -12.99
C LYS A 121 7.61 8.32 -14.43
N ALA A 122 6.62 8.32 -15.32
CA ALA A 122 6.88 8.24 -16.74
C ALA A 122 7.89 9.35 -17.03
N ARG A 123 9.12 8.96 -17.39
CA ARG A 123 10.12 9.91 -17.86
C ARG A 123 9.49 10.45 -19.13
N SER A 124 8.92 11.67 -19.07
CA SER A 124 8.45 12.33 -20.28
C SER A 124 9.68 12.46 -21.16
N THR A 125 9.81 11.62 -22.16
CA THR A 125 10.64 11.91 -23.32
C THR A 125 9.97 13.10 -23.96
N ALA A 126 10.32 14.29 -23.49
CA ALA A 126 10.16 15.50 -24.25
C ALA A 126 10.91 15.24 -25.55
N THR A 127 10.15 14.97 -26.60
CA THR A 127 10.62 14.92 -27.97
C THR A 127 11.37 16.21 -28.24
N GLY A 128 12.70 16.15 -28.16
CA GLY A 128 13.58 17.22 -28.59
C GLY A 128 13.52 17.29 -30.12
N HIS A 129 12.50 17.95 -30.65
CA HIS A 129 12.53 18.43 -32.03
C HIS A 129 13.36 19.71 -32.04
N ALA A 130 14.63 19.54 -32.38
CA ALA A 130 15.59 20.61 -32.63
C ALA A 130 16.27 20.37 -33.98
N TRP A 131 15.80 21.16 -34.96
CA TRP A 131 16.51 21.72 -36.11
C TRP A 131 16.87 20.87 -37.33
N LEU A 132 16.21 21.18 -38.45
CA LEU A 132 16.84 21.61 -39.71
C LEU A 132 16.01 22.76 -40.30
N ARG A 133 16.37 24.02 -40.05
CA ARG A 133 16.85 25.01 -41.05
C ARG A 133 16.53 24.66 -42.51
N GLY A 134 15.78 25.54 -43.16
CA GLY A 134 15.64 25.61 -44.61
C GLY A 134 14.63 26.67 -45.00
N ALA A 135 15.10 27.77 -45.57
CA ALA A 135 14.36 28.98 -45.92
C ALA A 135 13.18 28.75 -46.87
N TYR A 136 12.15 29.61 -46.82
CA TYR A 136 11.73 30.43 -47.97
C TYR A 136 10.83 31.60 -47.51
N MET A 137 10.88 32.64 -48.32
CA MET A 137 10.51 34.02 -48.05
C MET A 137 9.00 34.32 -47.90
N ALA A 138 8.77 35.34 -47.07
CA ALA A 138 7.74 36.39 -47.09
C ALA A 138 6.59 36.34 -48.11
N ILE A 139 5.34 36.51 -47.61
CA ILE A 139 4.40 37.56 -48.04
C ILE A 139 3.62 38.06 -46.80
N ALA A 140 3.44 39.38 -46.72
CA ALA A 140 2.86 40.17 -45.64
C ALA A 140 1.31 40.00 -45.46
N PRO A 141 0.70 40.58 -44.41
CA PRO A 141 -0.64 40.24 -43.95
C PRO A 141 -1.74 41.05 -44.64
N LEU A 142 -2.91 40.45 -44.84
CA LEU A 142 -4.15 41.19 -45.09
C LEU A 142 -5.19 40.86 -44.03
N PHE A 143 -5.86 41.93 -43.63
CA PHE A 143 -6.70 42.11 -42.47
C PHE A 143 -7.98 41.24 -42.44
N ARG A 144 -8.43 40.97 -41.22
CA ARG A 144 -9.83 40.95 -40.72
C ARG A 144 -10.79 41.79 -41.59
N THR A 145 -12.06 41.45 -41.81
CA THR A 145 -13.15 41.21 -40.83
C THR A 145 -14.44 40.81 -41.57
N HIS A 146 -15.22 39.91 -40.95
CA HIS A 146 -16.69 39.90 -40.77
C HIS A 146 -17.71 40.07 -41.93
N GLN A 147 -18.62 39.08 -41.93
CA GLN A 147 -20.09 39.16 -41.96
C GLN A 147 -20.87 39.35 -43.28
N ASN A 148 -21.68 38.30 -43.55
CA ASN A 148 -23.11 38.29 -43.90
C ASN A 148 -23.80 39.66 -44.07
N ALA A 149 -24.51 39.86 -45.18
CA ALA A 149 -25.98 39.80 -45.24
C ALA A 149 -26.50 40.20 -46.64
N TYR A 150 -27.57 39.48 -47.04
CA TYR A 150 -28.52 39.66 -48.17
C TYR A 150 -28.05 39.35 -49.59
#